data_AF-A0A4Q7U075-F1
#
_entry.id   AF-A0A4Q7U075-F1
#
_cell.length_a   1.000
_cell.length_b   1.000
_cell.length_c   1.000
_cell.angle_alpha   90.00
_cell.angle_beta   90.00
_cell.angle_gamma   90.00
#
_symmetry.space_group_name_H-M   'P 1'
#
loop_
_entity.id
_entity.type
_entity.pdbx_description
1 polymer ?
#
loop_
_entity_poly.entity_id
_entity_poly.type
_entity_poly.pdbx_seq_one_letter_code
_entity_poly.pdbx_strand_id
1 'polypeptide(L)'
;MLNAKERALLFGMAAQQETSSGEALRHLRVKAGLTLQQVAEGADTSTAYLSKVERGQLFPSDEYVGKVAGFAASHLQSRVAA
;
A
#
# COMPACT_ATOMS: atom_id res chain seq x y z
N MET A 1 -39.62 -3.50 8.11
CA MET A 1 -38.21 -3.37 8.52
C MET A 1 -37.39 -3.19 7.24
N LEU A 2 -36.52 -2.19 7.18
CA LEU A 2 -35.67 -1.94 6.00
C LEU A 2 -34.60 -3.03 5.87
N ASN A 3 -34.38 -3.52 4.65
CA ASN A 3 -33.36 -4.53 4.38
C ASN A 3 -31.95 -3.91 4.36
N ALA A 4 -30.92 -4.76 4.43
CA ALA A 4 -29.53 -4.33 4.50
C ALA A 4 -29.11 -3.42 3.32
N LYS A 5 -29.66 -3.67 2.12
CA LYS A 5 -29.38 -2.89 0.90
C LYS A 5 -30.04 -1.51 0.96
N GLU A 6 -31.25 -1.43 1.48
CA GLU A 6 -31.99 -0.17 1.71
C GLU A 6 -31.33 0.67 2.80
N ARG A 7 -30.81 0.04 3.85
CA ARG A 7 -30.05 0.73 4.91
C ARG A 7 -28.74 1.32 4.37
N ALA A 8 -28.03 0.59 3.51
CA ALA A 8 -26.82 1.08 2.87
C ALA A 8 -27.09 2.28 1.94
N LEU A 9 -28.23 2.27 1.23
CA LEU A 9 -28.65 3.38 0.37
C LEU A 9 -29.12 4.61 1.17
N LEU A 10 -29.81 4.40 2.29
CA LEU A 10 -30.29 5.47 3.18
C LEU A 10 -29.18 6.16 3.98
N PHE A 11 -28.17 5.41 4.42
CA PHE A 11 -27.09 5.92 5.27
C PHE A 11 -25.87 6.41 4.51
N GLY A 12 -25.96 6.60 3.18
CA GLY A 12 -25.01 7.39 2.38
C GLY A 12 -23.57 7.34 2.89
N MET A 13 -23.04 6.13 3.10
CA MET A 13 -21.66 6.01 3.52
C MET A 13 -20.83 6.26 2.27
N ALA A 14 -20.14 7.40 2.27
CA ALA A 14 -19.07 7.73 1.35
C ALA A 14 -18.34 6.44 1.01
N ALA A 15 -18.24 6.13 -0.29
CA ALA A 15 -17.42 5.03 -0.78
C ALA A 15 -16.07 5.14 -0.07
N GLN A 16 -15.85 4.29 0.93
CA GLN A 16 -14.54 4.14 1.52
C GLN A 16 -13.71 3.69 0.33
N GLN A 17 -12.79 4.55 -0.14
CA GLN A 17 -11.79 4.12 -1.09
C GLN A 17 -11.04 2.99 -0.39
N GLU A 18 -11.41 1.73 -0.67
CA GLU A 18 -10.64 0.55 -0.30
C GLU A 18 -9.31 0.65 -1.04
N THR A 19 -8.39 1.45 -0.48
CA THR A 19 -7.03 1.52 -0.96
C THR A 19 -6.45 0.13 -0.72
N SER A 20 -6.17 -0.59 -1.79
CA SER A 20 -5.56 -1.91 -1.67
C SER A 20 -4.22 -1.78 -0.92
N SER A 21 -3.81 -2.83 -0.21
CA SER A 21 -2.50 -2.85 0.45
C SER A 21 -1.37 -2.53 -0.52
N GLY A 22 -1.45 -3.00 -1.77
CA GLY A 22 -0.50 -2.66 -2.83
C GLY A 22 -0.46 -1.16 -3.19
N GLU A 23 -1.61 -0.50 -3.31
CA GLU A 23 -1.68 0.94 -3.56
C GLU A 23 -1.11 1.74 -2.39
N ALA A 24 -1.39 1.33 -1.15
CA ALA A 24 -0.81 1.94 0.04
C ALA A 24 0.72 1.79 0.07
N LEU A 25 1.26 0.63 -0.30
CA LEU A 25 2.71 0.40 -0.43
C LEU A 25 3.33 1.31 -1.49
N ARG A 26 2.68 1.49 -2.64
CA ARG A 26 3.11 2.40 -3.70
C ARG A 26 3.22 3.84 -3.19
N HIS A 27 2.18 4.31 -2.48
CA HIS A 27 2.16 5.66 -1.92
C HIS A 27 3.28 5.86 -0.92
N LEU A 28 3.49 4.90 -0.02
CA LEU A 28 4.56 4.96 0.97
C LEU A 28 5.95 5.00 0.29
N ARG A 29 6.19 4.14 -0.70
CA ARG A 29 7.44 4.11 -1.46
C ARG A 29 7.73 5.44 -2.17
N VAL A 30 6.73 6.00 -2.85
CA VAL A 30 6.87 7.29 -3.56
C VAL A 30 7.13 8.42 -2.56
N LYS A 31 6.43 8.42 -1.41
CA LYS A 31 6.65 9.41 -0.35
C LYS A 31 8.08 9.33 0.23
N ALA A 32 8.64 8.12 0.29
CA ALA A 32 10.03 7.88 0.68
C ALA A 32 11.06 8.21 -0.42
N GLY A 33 10.62 8.58 -1.64
CA GLY A 33 11.52 8.91 -2.75
C GLY A 33 12.25 7.71 -3.34
N LEU A 34 11.76 6.48 -3.11
CA LEU A 34 12.44 5.25 -3.52
C LEU A 34 11.92 4.72 -4.85
N THR A 35 12.83 4.17 -5.66
CA THR A 35 12.48 3.38 -6.84
C THR A 35 11.95 1.99 -6.45
N LEU A 36 11.27 1.32 -7.38
CA LEU A 36 10.86 -0.08 -7.18
C LEU A 36 12.08 -0.98 -6.89
N GLN A 37 13.20 -0.74 -7.57
CA GLN A 37 14.42 -1.52 -7.41
C GLN A 37 15.02 -1.37 -6.01
N GLN A 38 15.14 -0.14 -5.51
CA GLN A 38 15.67 0.13 -4.17
C GLN A 38 14.85 -0.55 -3.07
N VAL A 39 13.51 -0.51 -3.17
CA VAL A 39 12.65 -1.21 -2.21
C VAL A 39 12.75 -2.72 -2.39
N ALA A 40 12.78 -3.22 -3.62
CA ALA A 40 12.88 -4.66 -3.86
C ALA A 40 14.16 -5.25 -3.26
N GLU A 41 15.31 -4.60 -3.47
CA GLU A 41 16.60 -5.00 -2.90
C GLU A 41 16.58 -4.92 -1.37
N GLY A 42 16.12 -3.79 -0.81
CA GLY A 42 16.13 -3.58 0.64
C GLY A 42 15.09 -4.37 1.44
N ALA A 43 14.00 -4.77 0.79
CA ALA A 43 12.95 -5.61 1.36
C ALA A 43 13.08 -7.07 0.93
N ASP A 44 14.21 -7.49 0.36
CA ASP A 44 14.48 -8.87 -0.08
C ASP A 44 13.30 -9.47 -0.88
N THR A 45 12.99 -8.83 -2.00
CA THR A 45 11.96 -9.27 -2.95
C THR A 45 12.36 -8.92 -4.38
N SER A 46 11.54 -9.31 -5.36
CA SER A 46 11.78 -8.94 -6.75
C SER A 46 11.03 -7.66 -7.13
N THR A 47 11.68 -6.82 -7.94
CA THR A 47 11.07 -5.65 -8.58
C THR A 47 9.78 -6.02 -9.31
N ALA A 48 9.76 -7.16 -10.01
CA ALA A 48 8.59 -7.63 -10.76
C ALA A 48 7.41 -7.98 -9.85
N TYR A 49 7.66 -8.65 -8.72
CA TYR A 49 6.61 -9.00 -7.76
C TYR A 49 6.04 -7.74 -7.07
N LEU A 50 6.91 -6.86 -6.57
CA LEU A 50 6.50 -5.58 -5.98
C LEU A 50 5.66 -4.75 -6.97
N SER A 51 6.10 -4.68 -8.22
CA SER A 51 5.39 -3.97 -9.28
C SER A 51 3.98 -4.52 -9.56
N LYS A 52 3.80 -5.85 -9.51
CA LYS A 52 2.49 -6.49 -9.65
C LYS A 52 1.60 -6.24 -8.43
N VAL A 53 2.17 -6.31 -7.23
CA VAL A 53 1.46 -5.98 -5.97
C VAL A 53 0.97 -4.54 -5.98
N GLU A 54 1.83 -3.57 -6.30
CA GLU A 54 1.46 -2.15 -6.34
C GLU A 54 0.38 -1.80 -7.37
N ARG A 55 0.19 -2.63 -8.40
CA ARG A 55 -0.87 -2.49 -9.40
C ARG A 55 -2.13 -3.30 -9.07
N GLY A 56 -2.19 -3.95 -7.91
CA GLY A 56 -3.31 -4.82 -7.54
C GLY A 56 -3.40 -6.10 -8.37
N GLN A 57 -2.33 -6.50 -9.07
CA GLN A 57 -2.30 -7.73 -9.88
C GLN A 57 -1.98 -8.97 -9.04
N LEU A 58 -1.40 -8.77 -7.85
CA LEU A 58 -1.11 -9.81 -6.86
C LEU A 58 -1.52 -9.33 -5.47
N PHE A 59 -2.09 -10.24 -4.69
CA PHE A 59 -2.44 -10.00 -3.30
C PHE A 59 -1.27 -10.47 -2.41
N PRO A 60 -0.56 -9.55 -1.74
CA PRO A 60 0.56 -9.90 -0.87
C PRO A 60 0.08 -10.52 0.44
N SER A 61 0.94 -11.30 1.10
CA SER A 61 0.73 -11.69 2.51
C SER A 61 0.96 -10.51 3.46
N ASP A 62 0.44 -10.61 4.67
CA ASP A 62 0.67 -9.60 5.72
C ASP A 62 2.16 -9.42 6.04
N GLU A 63 2.93 -10.52 6.03
CA GLU A 63 4.39 -10.49 6.20
C GLU A 63 5.08 -9.69 5.11
N TYR A 64 4.67 -9.88 3.85
CA TYR A 64 5.19 -9.12 2.72
C TYR A 64 4.89 -7.63 2.87
N VAL A 65 3.65 -7.29 3.25
CA VAL A 65 3.25 -5.90 3.50
C VAL A 65 4.12 -5.29 4.60
N GLY A 66 4.32 -5.99 5.73
CA GLY A 66 5.16 -5.53 6.83
C GLY A 66 6.61 -5.27 6.40
N LYS A 67 7.20 -6.20 5.63
CA LYS A 67 8.58 -6.09 5.15
C LYS A 67 8.79 -4.90 4.20
N VAL A 68 7.93 -4.78 3.18
CA VAL A 68 8.01 -3.68 2.20
C VAL A 68 7.71 -2.33 2.87
N ALA A 69 6.67 -2.26 3.69
CA ALA A 69 6.29 -1.04 4.39
C ALA A 69 7.39 -0.61 5.38
N GLY A 70 7.96 -1.54 6.14
CA GLY A 70 9.04 -1.26 7.09
C GLY A 70 10.27 -0.65 6.42
N PHE A 71 10.72 -1.23 5.30
CA PHE A 71 11.85 -0.69 4.56
C PHE A 71 11.56 0.70 3.96
N ALA A 72 10.37 0.89 3.37
CA ALA A 72 10.00 2.18 2.81
C ALA A 72 9.85 3.26 3.90
N ALA A 73 9.25 2.91 5.04
CA ALA A 73 9.02 3.84 6.15
C ALA A 73 10.32 4.30 6.83
N SER A 74 11.35 3.44 6.91
CA SER A 74 12.65 3.83 7.49
C SER A 74 13.34 4.96 6.71
N HIS A 75 12.99 5.14 5.43
CA HIS A 75 13.53 6.19 4.57
C HIS A 75 12.69 7.48 4.58
N LEU A 76 11.59 7.54 5.33
CA LEU A 76 10.83 8.80 5.50
C LEU A 76 11.54 9.80 6.43
N GLN A 77 12.31 9.31 7.40
CA GLN A 77 12.93 10.13 8.45
C GLN A 77 14.27 10.77 8.03
N SER A 78 14.86 10.31 6.92
CA SER A 78 16.13 10.85 6.39
C SER A 78 16.01 12.25 5.76
N ARG A 79 14.84 12.91 5.85
CA ARG A 79 14.55 14.23 5.26
C ARG A 79 14.54 15.41 6.25
N VAL A 80 14.85 15.21 7.53
CA VAL A 80 14.85 16.28 8.56
C VAL A 80 16.24 16.91 8.78
N ALA A 81 17.22 16.59 7.95
CA ALA A 81 18.55 17.21 7.98
C ALA A 81 18.78 18.08 6.74
N ALA A 82 18.19 19.28 6.73
CA ALA A 82 18.56 20.40 5.87
C ALA A 82 18.09 21.71 6.52
#